data_AF-A0A7Z1B1L3-F1
#
_entry.id   AF-A0A7Z1B1L3-F1
#
_cell.length_a   1.000
_cell.length_b   1.000
_cell.length_c   1.000
_cell.angle_alpha   90.00
_cell.angle_beta   90.00
_cell.angle_gamma   90.00
#
_symmetry.space_group_name_H-M   'P 1'
#
loop_
_entity.id
_entity.type
_entity.pdbx_description
1 polymer ?
#
loop_
_entity_poly.entity_id
_entity_poly.type
_entity_poly.pdbx_seq_one_letter_code
_entity_poly.pdbx_strand_id
1 'polypeptide(L)'
;MSVQVVIDVAGDGGLSAAASGDAATVLADAFDTAREALSTLPPGGGILFRCQETDAPALTGALTSLCRGLAREAAPLGVRVNAVIGKSDVDELVAFLGSPAATMCTGAVLETV
;
A
#
# COMPACT_ATOMS: atom_id res chain seq x y z
N MET A 1 0.40 8.20 -18.85
CA MET A 1 0.33 7.94 -17.39
C MET A 1 0.28 6.44 -17.18
N SER A 2 0.97 5.92 -16.17
CA SER A 2 0.85 4.50 -15.84
C SER A 2 -0.46 4.24 -15.09
N VAL A 3 -1.08 3.08 -15.29
CA VAL A 3 -2.32 2.71 -14.59
C VAL A 3 -1.98 2.42 -13.14
N GLN A 4 -2.67 3.09 -12.20
CA GLN A 4 -2.45 2.94 -10.77
C GLN A 4 -3.76 2.64 -10.06
N VAL A 5 -3.75 1.68 -9.15
CA VAL A 5 -4.85 1.37 -8.24
C VAL A 5 -4.45 1.85 -6.85
N VAL A 6 -5.29 2.73 -6.26
CA VAL A 6 -5.11 3.20 -4.88
C VAL A 6 -6.04 2.40 -3.98
N ILE A 7 -5.50 1.81 -2.93
CA ILE A 7 -6.23 0.99 -1.96
C ILE A 7 -6.16 1.69 -0.61
N ASP A 8 -7.33 2.12 -0.12
CA ASP A 8 -7.46 2.75 1.18
C ASP A 8 -7.43 1.70 2.29
N VAL A 9 -6.53 1.92 3.25
CA VAL A 9 -6.38 1.09 4.45
C VAL A 9 -6.71 1.98 5.64
N ALA A 10 -7.92 1.81 6.17
CA ALA A 10 -8.43 2.59 7.28
C ALA A 10 -9.07 1.67 8.33
N GLY A 11 -8.86 1.98 9.61
CA GLY A 11 -9.38 1.21 10.73
C GLY A 11 -8.56 1.43 11.99
N ASP A 12 -9.06 0.94 13.13
CA ASP A 12 -8.28 0.93 14.36
C ASP A 12 -7.05 0.02 14.17
N GLY A 13 -5.86 0.59 14.35
CA GLY A 13 -4.59 -0.13 14.28
C GLY A 13 -3.82 -0.13 15.59
N GLY A 14 -4.52 0.14 16.70
CA GLY A 14 -4.01 -0.05 18.04
C GLY A 14 -3.80 -1.52 18.39
N LEU A 15 -3.13 -1.76 19.51
CA LEU A 15 -2.87 -3.13 20.00
C LEU A 15 -4.16 -3.89 20.35
N SER A 16 -5.22 -3.19 20.74
CA SER A 16 -6.56 -3.76 20.98
C SER A 16 -7.13 -4.37 19.70
N ALA A 17 -7.10 -3.62 18.59
CA ALA A 17 -7.58 -4.09 17.29
C ALA A 17 -6.72 -5.23 16.72
N ALA A 18 -5.42 -5.24 17.02
CA ALA A 18 -4.55 -6.37 16.70
C ALA A 18 -4.94 -7.63 17.48
N ALA A 19 -5.32 -7.48 18.76
CA ALA A 19 -5.72 -8.60 19.60
C ALA A 19 -7.13 -9.14 19.29
N SER A 20 -8.07 -8.27 18.87
CA SER A 20 -9.41 -8.68 18.44
C SER A 20 -9.42 -9.30 17.03
N GLY A 21 -8.40 -8.99 16.22
CA GLY A 21 -8.29 -9.42 14.82
C GLY A 21 -8.84 -8.41 13.82
N ASP A 22 -9.39 -7.28 14.27
CA ASP A 22 -9.95 -6.25 13.39
C ASP A 22 -8.91 -5.69 12.43
N ALA A 23 -7.68 -5.47 12.91
CA ALA A 23 -6.57 -5.03 12.05
C ALA A 23 -6.22 -6.08 10.98
N ALA A 24 -6.36 -7.38 11.29
CA ALA A 24 -6.12 -8.45 10.32
C ALA A 24 -7.20 -8.50 9.24
N THR A 25 -8.47 -8.26 9.61
CA THR A 25 -9.58 -8.16 8.64
C THR A 25 -9.35 -7.03 7.66
N VAL A 26 -9.02 -5.83 8.14
CA VAL A 26 -8.73 -4.66 7.27
C VAL A 26 -7.59 -4.96 6.29
N LEU A 27 -6.52 -5.62 6.77
CA LEU A 27 -5.38 -5.97 5.92
C LEU A 27 -5.69 -7.10 4.94
N ALA A 28 -6.56 -8.05 5.30
CA ALA A 28 -7.00 -9.11 4.41
C ALA A 28 -7.80 -8.53 3.24
N ASP A 29 -8.74 -7.61 3.50
CA ASP A 29 -9.52 -6.93 2.47
C ASP A 29 -8.60 -6.12 1.52
N ALA A 30 -7.61 -5.42 2.08
CA ALA A 30 -6.61 -4.68 1.31
C ALA A 30 -5.74 -5.62 0.45
N PHE A 31 -5.34 -6.78 1.00
CA PHE A 31 -4.60 -7.80 0.27
C PHE A 31 -5.41 -8.37 -0.89
N ASP A 32 -6.67 -8.77 -0.65
CA ASP A 32 -7.54 -9.35 -1.68
C ASP A 32 -7.76 -8.36 -2.83
N THR A 33 -8.01 -7.08 -2.49
CA THR A 33 -8.11 -6.00 -3.48
C THR A 33 -6.81 -5.84 -4.29
N ALA A 34 -5.65 -5.91 -3.61
CA ALA A 34 -4.36 -5.82 -4.29
C ALA A 34 -4.10 -7.02 -5.20
N ARG A 35 -4.52 -8.23 -4.80
CA ARG A 35 -4.40 -9.45 -5.60
C ARG A 35 -5.27 -9.39 -6.86
N GLU A 36 -6.51 -8.92 -6.72
CA GLU A 36 -7.39 -8.70 -7.86
C GLU A 36 -6.79 -7.66 -8.82
N ALA A 37 -6.33 -6.52 -8.30
CA ALA A 37 -5.65 -5.49 -9.09
C ALA A 37 -4.41 -6.04 -9.82
N LEU A 38 -3.56 -6.81 -9.12
CA LEU A 38 -2.35 -7.38 -9.70
C LEU A 38 -2.64 -8.30 -10.91
N SER A 39 -3.78 -8.98 -10.92
CA SER A 39 -4.18 -9.86 -12.02
C SER A 39 -4.60 -9.12 -13.30
N THR A 40 -4.91 -7.83 -13.19
CA THR A 40 -5.43 -7.01 -14.30
C THR A 40 -4.49 -5.89 -14.74
N LEU A 41 -3.50 -5.54 -13.91
CA LEU A 41 -2.56 -4.46 -14.21
C LEU A 41 -1.54 -4.87 -15.30
N PRO A 42 -1.32 -4.01 -16.30
CA PRO A 42 -0.26 -4.24 -17.29
C PRO A 42 1.13 -3.98 -16.67
N PRO A 43 2.21 -4.48 -17.30
CA PRO A 43 3.58 -4.09 -16.95
C PRO A 43 3.74 -2.57 -16.94
N GLY A 44 4.39 -2.04 -15.90
CA GLY A 44 4.53 -0.62 -15.66
C GLY A 44 3.38 0.00 -14.85
N GLY A 45 2.30 -0.76 -14.58
CA GLY A 45 1.24 -0.36 -13.65
C GLY A 45 1.70 -0.35 -12.19
N GLY A 46 0.83 0.09 -11.29
CA GLY A 46 1.15 0.17 -9.87
C GLY A 46 -0.04 0.00 -8.94
N ILE A 47 0.24 -0.51 -7.75
CA ILE A 47 -0.65 -0.55 -6.58
C ILE A 47 -0.07 0.39 -5.54
N LEU A 48 -0.94 1.19 -4.93
CA LEU A 48 -0.58 2.08 -3.86
C LEU A 48 -1.51 1.89 -2.67
N PHE A 49 -0.98 1.45 -1.55
CA PHE A 49 -1.72 1.48 -0.29
C PHE A 49 -1.68 2.88 0.31
N ARG A 50 -2.83 3.40 0.74
CA ARG A 50 -2.94 4.68 1.44
C ARG A 50 -3.50 4.42 2.83
N CYS A 51 -2.72 4.72 3.86
CA CYS A 51 -3.15 4.66 5.26
C CYS A 51 -3.10 6.06 5.85
N GLN A 52 -4.23 6.60 6.31
CA GLN A 52 -4.26 7.92 6.93
C GLN A 52 -3.98 7.88 8.44
N GLU A 53 -3.93 6.68 9.02
CA GLU A 53 -3.71 6.47 10.44
C GLU A 53 -2.22 6.45 10.77
N THR A 54 -1.76 7.52 11.43
CA THR A 54 -0.35 7.67 11.86
C THR A 54 -0.08 7.12 13.26
N ASP A 55 -1.11 6.95 14.09
CA ASP A 55 -1.00 6.48 15.48
C ASP A 55 -1.57 5.05 15.63
N ALA A 56 -1.18 4.19 14.70
CA ALA A 56 -1.74 2.85 14.49
C ALA A 56 -0.62 1.81 14.26
N PRO A 57 0.28 1.59 15.24
CA PRO A 57 1.55 0.89 15.03
C PRO A 57 1.40 -0.56 14.56
N ALA A 58 0.33 -1.25 14.95
CA ALA A 58 0.09 -2.61 14.49
C ALA A 58 -0.32 -2.63 13.02
N LEU A 59 -1.22 -1.73 12.62
CA LEU A 59 -1.68 -1.61 11.24
C LEU A 59 -0.56 -1.13 10.31
N THR A 60 0.19 -0.09 10.70
CA THR A 60 1.29 0.46 9.88
C THR A 60 2.44 -0.53 9.71
N GLY A 61 2.81 -1.25 10.78
CA GLY A 61 3.84 -2.29 10.72
C GLY A 61 3.44 -3.48 9.84
N ALA A 62 2.19 -3.92 9.94
CA ALA A 62 1.67 -5.01 9.13
C ALA A 62 1.47 -4.59 7.67
N LEU A 63 0.98 -3.38 7.41
CA LEU A 63 0.89 -2.80 6.07
C LEU A 63 2.25 -2.69 5.40
N THR A 64 3.28 -2.29 6.15
CA THR A 64 4.66 -2.23 5.66
C THR A 64 5.14 -3.61 5.20
N SER A 65 4.85 -4.65 5.99
CA SER A 65 5.20 -6.03 5.65
C SER A 65 4.43 -6.52 4.41
N LEU A 66 3.13 -6.24 4.35
CA LEU A 66 2.26 -6.55 3.22
C LEU A 66 2.77 -5.91 1.91
N CYS A 67 3.02 -4.61 1.93
CA CYS A 67 3.53 -3.85 0.79
C CYS A 67 4.83 -4.45 0.25
N ARG A 68 5.80 -4.73 1.13
CA ARG A 68 7.09 -5.33 0.73
C ARG A 68 6.96 -6.75 0.22
N GLY A 69 6.05 -7.54 0.79
CA GLY A 69 5.76 -8.89 0.32
C GLY A 69 5.19 -8.89 -1.09
N LEU A 70 4.12 -8.12 -1.30
CA LEU A 70 3.47 -7.98 -2.61
C LEU A 70 4.39 -7.34 -3.66
N ALA A 71 5.24 -6.39 -3.28
CA ALA A 71 6.22 -5.80 -4.20
C ALA A 71 7.18 -6.83 -4.80
N ARG A 72 7.62 -7.82 -3.99
CA ARG A 72 8.48 -8.91 -4.47
C ARG A 72 7.73 -9.84 -5.40
N GLU A 73 6.46 -10.12 -5.12
CA GLU A 73 5.62 -10.97 -5.95
C GLU A 73 5.26 -10.28 -7.28
N ALA A 74 5.02 -8.97 -7.26
CA ALA A 74 4.63 -8.18 -8.42
C ALA A 74 5.81 -7.80 -9.33
N ALA A 75 7.05 -7.81 -8.82
CA ALA A 75 8.23 -7.38 -9.57
C ALA A 75 8.44 -8.15 -10.90
N PRO A 76 8.29 -9.49 -10.99
CA PRO A 76 8.38 -10.21 -12.26
C PRO A 76 7.32 -9.82 -13.29
N LEU A 77 6.17 -9.29 -12.84
CA LEU A 77 5.09 -8.79 -13.68
C LEU A 77 5.35 -7.34 -14.15
N GLY A 78 6.41 -6.70 -13.65
CA GLY A 78 6.70 -5.29 -13.91
C GLY A 78 5.71 -4.34 -13.24
N VAL A 79 4.94 -4.80 -12.24
CA VAL A 79 3.98 -3.99 -11.49
C VAL A 79 4.65 -3.48 -10.21
N ARG A 80 4.43 -2.20 -9.90
CA ARG A 80 4.97 -1.55 -8.69
C ARG A 80 3.98 -1.68 -7.54
N VAL A 81 4.48 -1.86 -6.32
CA VAL A 81 3.63 -1.86 -5.12
C VAL A 81 4.28 -0.99 -4.06
N ASN A 82 3.58 0.04 -3.60
CA ASN A 82 4.09 1.00 -2.63
C ASN A 82 3.01 1.31 -1.58
N ALA A 83 3.40 1.99 -0.50
CA ALA A 83 2.48 2.49 0.50
C ALA A 83 2.83 3.93 0.92
N VAL A 84 1.80 4.70 1.28
CA VAL A 84 1.93 5.98 1.97
C VAL A 84 1.15 5.93 3.28
N ILE A 85 1.77 6.38 4.35
CA ILE A 85 1.19 6.45 5.70
C ILE A 85 1.21 7.92 6.13
N GLY A 86 0.05 8.53 6.40
CA GLY A 86 0.03 9.98 6.60
C GLY A 86 -1.32 10.68 6.49
N LYS A 87 -1.48 11.79 7.24
CA LYS A 87 -2.73 12.57 7.30
C LYS A 87 -2.89 13.63 6.19
N SER A 88 -1.85 13.95 5.41
CA SER A 88 -1.89 15.07 4.46
C SER A 88 -1.07 14.86 3.18
N ASP A 89 -1.56 15.48 2.11
CA ASP A 89 -1.00 15.59 0.75
C ASP A 89 -0.43 14.31 0.12
N VAL A 90 -1.24 13.25 0.21
CA VAL A 90 -0.91 11.97 -0.42
C VAL A 90 -0.96 12.08 -1.94
N ASP A 91 -1.72 13.01 -2.51
CA ASP A 91 -1.95 13.09 -3.96
C ASP A 91 -0.67 13.36 -4.75
N GLU A 92 0.23 14.23 -4.25
CA GLU A 92 1.54 14.44 -4.86
C GLU A 92 2.44 13.20 -4.76
N LEU A 93 2.40 12.50 -3.62
CA LEU A 93 3.14 11.25 -3.42
C LEU A 93 2.57 10.11 -4.29
N VAL A 94 1.25 10.04 -4.43
CA VAL A 94 0.54 9.11 -5.31
C VAL A 94 0.99 9.37 -6.75
N ALA A 95 0.97 10.64 -7.18
CA ALA A 95 1.39 11.05 -8.50
C ALA A 95 2.88 10.74 -8.77
N PHE A 96 3.76 10.99 -7.78
CA PHE A 96 5.17 10.63 -7.86
C PHE A 96 5.36 9.12 -8.01
N LEU A 97 4.73 8.32 -7.13
CA LEU A 97 4.84 6.85 -7.14
C LEU A 97 4.19 6.20 -8.38
N GLY A 98 3.22 6.88 -9.00
CA GLY A 98 2.62 6.53 -10.28
C GLY A 98 3.44 6.98 -11.50
N SER A 99 4.51 7.76 -11.31
CA SER A 99 5.35 8.25 -12.40
C SER A 99 6.47 7.26 -12.79
N PRO A 100 7.05 7.37 -14.00
CA PRO A 100 8.25 6.61 -14.37
C PRO A 100 9.46 6.87 -13.46
N ALA A 101 9.53 8.04 -12.80
CA ALA A 101 10.63 8.40 -11.92
C ALA A 101 10.70 7.50 -10.66
N ALA A 102 9.56 6.95 -10.23
CA ALA A 102 9.47 6.07 -9.07
C ALA A 102 9.72 4.58 -9.39
N THR A 103 10.27 4.26 -10.57
CA THR A 103 10.54 2.85 -10.97
C THR A 103 11.46 2.14 -9.97
N MET A 104 12.42 2.85 -9.39
CA MET A 104 13.33 2.32 -8.37
C MET A 104 12.72 2.26 -6.96
N CYS A 105 11.52 2.80 -6.78
CA CYS A 105 10.86 2.90 -5.48
C CYS A 105 9.97 1.70 -5.15
N THR A 106 9.94 0.62 -5.97
CA THR A 106 9.08 -0.54 -5.70
C THR A 106 9.28 -1.11 -4.29
N GLY A 107 8.20 -1.29 -3.55
CA GLY A 107 8.21 -1.71 -2.14
C GLY A 107 8.48 -0.58 -1.15
N ALA A 108 8.49 0.67 -1.60
CA ALA A 108 8.65 1.83 -0.73
C ALA A 108 7.41 2.02 0.15
N VAL A 109 7.68 2.40 1.40
CA VAL A 109 6.68 2.86 2.36
C VAL A 109 7.12 4.24 2.79
N LEU A 110 6.32 5.25 2.45
CA LEU A 110 6.61 6.65 2.73
C LEU A 110 5.72 7.13 3.86
N GLU A 111 6.31 7.74 4.88
CA GLU A 111 5.59 8.36 5.98
C GLU A 111 5.57 9.87 5.77
N THR A 112 4.38 10.49 5.80
CA THR A 112 4.28 11.95 5.81
C THR A 112 4.41 12.44 7.25
N VAL A 113 5.39 13.29 7.50
CA VAL A 113 5.61 13.94 8.80
C VAL A 113 4.64 15.10 9.02
#